data_AF-A0AAV7AAW4-F1
#
_entry.id   AF-A0AAV7AAW4-F1
#
_cell.length_a   1.000
_cell.length_b   1.000
_cell.length_c   1.000
_cell.angle_alpha   90.00
_cell.angle_beta   90.00
_cell.angle_gamma   90.00
#
_symmetry.space_group_name_H-M   'P 1'
#
loop_
_entity.id
_entity.type
_entity.pdbx_description
1 polymer ?
#
loop_
_entity_poly.entity_id
_entity_poly.type
_entity_poly.pdbx_seq_one_letter_code
_entity_poly.pdbx_strand_id
1 'polypeptide(L)'
;MDDIARMIGYRPLPYMKWCWSVITPLVCVGIFVFHVVNYKPLTYNKTYVYPWWGEAIGWGLALASMLCIPLTVVCKLLRSKGSLRERWQHLTTPVWGHHHLEYLTPEAETKLLPPDSLVTLSKEKATLFETVI
;
A
#
# COMPACT_ATOMS: atom_id res chain seq x y z
N MET A 1 -2.27 1.77 9.56
CA MET A 1 -1.27 1.64 10.65
C MET A 1 -1.65 0.53 11.60
N ASP A 2 -2.94 0.20 11.66
CA ASP A 2 -3.50 -0.87 12.47
C ASP A 2 -2.97 -2.25 12.02
N ASP A 3 -2.77 -2.48 10.71
CA ASP A 3 -2.12 -3.70 10.23
C ASP A 3 -0.69 -3.88 10.76
N ILE A 4 0.09 -2.79 10.79
CA ILE A 4 1.47 -2.80 11.30
C ILE A 4 1.47 -3.01 12.81
N ALA A 5 0.60 -2.31 13.54
CA ALA A 5 0.45 -2.49 14.98
C ALA A 5 0.01 -3.92 15.34
N ARG A 6 -0.83 -4.54 14.49
CA ARG A 6 -1.25 -5.94 14.63
C ARG A 6 -0.11 -6.93 14.32
N MET A 7 0.80 -6.59 13.41
CA MET A 7 1.97 -7.42 13.09
C MET A 7 3.09 -7.33 14.12
N ILE A 8 3.32 -6.17 14.75
CA ILE A 8 4.46 -5.94 15.65
C ILE A 8 4.07 -5.81 17.13
N GLY A 9 2.77 -5.77 17.45
CA GLY A 9 2.24 -5.70 18.82
C GLY A 9 2.31 -4.31 19.49
N TYR A 10 2.89 -3.30 18.84
CA TYR A 10 2.95 -1.93 19.33
C TYR A 10 2.60 -0.91 18.24
N ARG A 11 2.05 0.24 18.65
CA ARG A 11 1.65 1.29 17.71
C ARG A 11 2.91 2.07 17.28
N PRO A 12 3.28 2.07 15.97
CA PRO A 12 4.45 2.80 15.52
C PRO A 12 4.29 4.30 15.77
N LEU A 13 5.39 4.97 16.14
CA LEU A 13 5.43 6.40 16.43
C LEU A 13 4.92 7.23 15.22
N PRO A 14 4.22 8.35 15.45
CA PRO A 14 3.62 9.16 14.38
C PRO A 14 4.65 9.73 13.39
N TYR A 15 5.92 9.90 13.80
CA TYR A 15 7.01 10.33 12.93
C TYR A 15 7.29 9.35 11.79
N MET A 16 7.16 8.05 12.02
CA MET A 16 7.29 7.03 10.98
C MET A 16 6.21 7.16 9.90
N LYS A 17 4.99 7.57 10.30
CA LYS A 17 3.89 7.84 9.35
C LYS A 17 4.27 8.94 8.38
N TRP A 18 4.80 10.03 8.91
CA TRP A 18 5.13 11.21 8.15
C TRP A 18 6.32 10.95 7.22
N CYS A 19 7.30 10.17 7.70
CA CYS A 19 8.41 9.70 6.89
C CYS A 19 7.93 8.91 5.66
N TRP A 20 7.08 7.90 5.83
CA TRP A 20 6.64 7.06 4.72
C TRP A 20 5.63 7.72 3.78
N SER A 21 4.77 8.59 4.31
CA SER A 21 3.73 9.24 3.50
C SER A 21 4.20 10.51 2.79
N VAL A 22 5.23 11.20 3.31
CA VAL A 22 5.64 12.52 2.81
C VAL A 22 7.10 12.52 2.38
N ILE A 23 8.01 12.05 3.25
CA ILE A 23 9.46 12.12 2.96
C ILE A 23 9.81 11.20 1.78
N THR A 24 9.37 9.94 1.81
CA THR A 24 9.64 8.99 0.72
C THR A 24 9.18 9.50 -0.65
N PRO A 25 7.91 9.88 -0.87
CA PRO A 25 7.49 10.38 -2.18
C PRO A 25 8.18 11.70 -2.56
N LEU A 26 8.42 12.60 -1.59
CA LEU A 26 9.10 13.87 -1.86
C LEU A 26 10.55 13.66 -2.33
N VAL A 27 11.30 12.78 -1.65
CA VAL A 27 12.68 12.44 -2.02
C VAL A 27 12.71 11.72 -3.36
N CYS A 28 11.79 10.78 -3.61
CA CYS A 28 11.68 10.11 -4.91
C CYS A 28 11.45 11.10 -6.05
N VAL A 29 10.52 12.05 -5.90
CA VAL A 29 10.27 13.09 -6.91
C VAL A 29 11.48 14.02 -7.05
N GLY A 30 12.11 14.41 -5.94
CA GLY A 30 13.29 15.27 -5.95
C GLY A 30 14.47 14.64 -6.72
N ILE A 31 14.77 13.37 -6.45
CA ILE A 31 15.83 12.62 -7.16
C ILE A 31 15.48 12.47 -8.64
N PHE A 32 14.22 12.14 -8.96
CA PHE A 32 13.78 12.02 -10.35
C PHE A 32 13.95 13.34 -11.13
N VAL A 33 13.51 14.47 -10.55
CA VAL A 33 13.68 15.80 -11.17
C VAL A 33 15.16 16.16 -11.30
N PHE A 34 15.96 15.90 -10.27
CA PHE A 34 17.40 16.14 -10.32
C PHE A 34 18.08 15.31 -11.43
N HIS A 35 17.67 14.06 -11.61
CA HIS A 35 18.15 13.17 -12.66
C HIS A 35 17.75 13.65 -14.06
N VAL A 36 16.57 14.22 -14.23
CA VAL A 36 16.11 14.81 -15.50
C VAL A 36 16.87 16.11 -15.82
N VAL A 37 17.06 16.99 -14.83
CA VAL A 37 17.72 18.30 -15.04
C VAL A 37 19.22 18.15 -15.28
N ASN A 38 19.90 17.25 -14.55
CA ASN A 38 21.33 16.99 -14.74
C ASN A 38 21.60 15.92 -15.81
N TYR A 39 20.59 15.59 -16.60
CA TYR A 39 20.75 14.62 -17.66
C TYR A 39 21.79 15.11 -18.66
N LYS A 40 22.94 14.45 -18.69
CA LYS A 40 24.00 14.69 -19.67
C LYS A 40 23.95 13.58 -20.71
N PRO A 41 24.02 13.92 -22.00
CA PRO A 41 24.09 12.90 -23.05
C PRO A 41 25.29 12.00 -22.75
N LEU A 42 25.06 10.69 -22.76
CA LEU A 42 26.07 9.67 -22.48
C LEU A 42 27.19 9.76 -23.54
N THR A 43 28.23 10.56 -23.28
CA THR A 43 29.43 10.59 -24.13
C THR A 43 30.36 9.47 -23.73
N TYR A 44 30.49 8.46 -24.58
CA TYR A 44 31.52 7.44 -24.42
C TYR A 44 32.84 8.01 -24.93
N ASN A 45 33.86 8.04 -24.06
CA ASN A 45 35.25 8.37 -24.42
C ASN A 45 35.47 9.77 -25.05
N LYS A 46 34.74 10.81 -24.59
CA LYS A 46 34.91 12.25 -24.92
C LYS A 46 34.82 12.69 -26.40
N THR A 47 34.78 11.77 -27.35
CA THR A 47 34.75 12.05 -28.79
C THR A 47 33.53 11.44 -29.50
N TYR A 48 32.85 10.47 -28.87
CA TYR A 48 31.70 9.79 -29.46
C TYR A 48 30.40 10.22 -28.76
N VAL A 49 29.65 11.09 -29.42
CA VAL A 49 28.29 11.47 -29.01
C VAL A 49 27.38 10.30 -29.35
N TYR A 50 26.72 9.71 -28.35
CA TYR A 50 25.74 8.65 -28.59
C TYR A 50 24.65 9.20 -29.52
N PRO A 51 24.25 8.46 -30.57
CA PRO A 51 23.18 8.92 -31.45
C PRO A 51 21.90 9.13 -30.63
N TRP A 52 21.21 10.23 -30.89
CA TRP A 52 19.99 10.63 -30.19
C TRP A 52 18.92 9.52 -30.14
N TRP A 53 18.90 8.62 -31.13
CA TRP A 53 18.06 7.43 -31.15
C TRP A 53 18.33 6.46 -30.00
N GLY A 54 19.60 6.21 -29.69
CA GLY A 54 19.98 5.27 -28.65
C GLY A 54 19.67 5.81 -27.25
N GLU A 55 19.78 7.13 -27.09
CA GLU A 55 19.34 7.83 -25.90
C GLU A 55 17.81 7.72 -25.70
N ALA A 56 17.05 7.97 -26.77
CA ALA A 56 15.61 7.85 -26.78
C ALA A 56 15.12 6.42 -26.48
N ILE A 57 15.84 5.38 -26.95
CA ILE A 57 15.54 3.99 -26.63
C ILE A 57 15.77 3.70 -25.13
N GLY A 58 16.86 4.21 -24.55
CA GLY A 58 17.15 4.04 -23.13
C GLY A 58 16.10 4.67 -22.23
N TRP A 59 15.71 5.93 -22.55
CA TRP A 59 14.60 6.60 -21.87
C TRP A 59 13.26 5.89 -22.10
N GLY A 60 13.00 5.44 -23.33
CA GLY A 60 11.79 4.70 -23.67
C GLY A 60 11.65 3.40 -22.86
N LEU A 61 12.74 2.64 -22.71
CA LEU A 61 12.76 1.42 -21.90
C LEU A 61 12.56 1.72 -20.40
N ALA A 62 13.19 2.77 -19.88
CA ALA A 62 13.01 3.19 -18.49
C ALA A 62 11.58 3.66 -18.21
N LEU A 63 11.02 4.51 -19.09
CA LEU A 63 9.66 5.01 -18.99
C LEU A 63 8.61 3.91 -19.22
N ALA A 64 8.89 2.90 -20.05
CA ALA A 64 7.98 1.78 -20.25
C ALA A 64 7.68 1.03 -18.93
N SER A 65 8.70 0.83 -18.09
CA SER A 65 8.51 0.25 -16.76
C SER A 65 7.67 1.16 -15.84
N MET A 66 7.96 2.46 -15.82
CA MET A 66 7.22 3.44 -15.02
C MET A 66 5.75 3.58 -15.48
N LEU A 67 5.49 3.50 -16.79
CA LEU A 67 4.16 3.62 -17.39
C LEU A 67 3.33 2.33 -17.28
N CYS A 68 3.93 1.18 -16.97
CA CYS A 68 3.20 -0.08 -16.80
C CYS A 68 2.12 0.04 -15.72
N ILE A 69 2.45 0.64 -14.57
CA ILE A 69 1.51 0.82 -13.46
C ILE A 69 0.28 1.67 -13.87
N PRO A 70 0.42 2.92 -14.35
CA PRO A 70 -0.73 3.73 -14.77
C PRO A 70 -1.47 3.11 -15.96
N LEU A 71 -0.77 2.44 -16.88
CA LEU A 71 -1.41 1.75 -18.00
C LEU A 71 -2.32 0.62 -17.51
N THR A 72 -1.89 -0.19 -16.54
CA THR A 72 -2.77 -1.23 -15.97
C THR A 72 -3.99 -0.63 -15.27
N VAL A 73 -3.85 0.51 -14.59
CA VAL A 73 -4.97 1.23 -13.97
C VAL A 73 -5.94 1.71 -15.04
N VAL A 74 -5.47 2.36 -16.11
CA VAL A 74 -6.31 2.83 -17.21
C VAL A 74 -6.98 1.66 -17.95
N CYS A 75 -6.25 0.59 -18.25
CA CYS A 75 -6.80 -0.61 -18.88
C CYS A 75 -7.91 -1.23 -18.01
N LYS A 76 -7.73 -1.33 -16.69
CA LYS A 76 -8.79 -1.74 -15.77
C LYS A 76 -9.94 -0.73 -15.77
N LEU A 77 -9.62 0.57 -15.82
CA LEU A 77 -10.59 1.67 -15.87
C LEU A 77 -11.37 1.73 -17.18
N LEU A 78 -10.91 1.10 -18.26
CA LEU A 78 -11.62 1.01 -19.55
C LEU A 78 -12.39 -0.31 -19.68
N ARG A 79 -11.87 -1.44 -19.17
CA ARG A 79 -12.45 -2.79 -19.40
C ARG A 79 -13.67 -3.17 -18.55
N SER A 80 -13.77 -2.74 -17.30
CA SER A 80 -15.04 -2.78 -16.53
C SER A 80 -16.17 -1.97 -17.20
N LYS A 81 -17.41 -2.21 -16.82
CA LYS A 81 -18.60 -1.46 -17.28
C LYS A 81 -19.19 -0.73 -16.07
N GLY A 82 -19.40 0.58 -16.15
CA GLY A 82 -19.93 1.39 -15.04
C GLY A 82 -19.35 2.81 -14.95
N SER A 83 -19.86 3.60 -14.00
CA SER A 83 -19.42 4.97 -13.71
C SER A 83 -17.96 5.02 -13.24
N LEU A 84 -17.20 6.03 -13.68
CA LEU A 84 -15.77 6.20 -13.33
C LEU A 84 -15.55 6.23 -11.79
N ARG A 85 -16.53 6.76 -11.04
CA ARG A 85 -16.44 6.88 -9.58
C ARG A 85 -16.56 5.54 -8.86
N GLU A 86 -17.54 4.72 -9.24
CA GLU A 86 -17.71 3.36 -8.68
C GLU A 86 -16.53 2.47 -9.05
N ARG A 87 -16.01 2.62 -10.27
CA ARG A 87 -14.85 1.86 -10.73
C ARG A 87 -13.58 2.22 -9.98
N TRP A 88 -13.35 3.52 -9.75
CA TRP A 88 -12.23 3.97 -8.94
C TRP A 88 -12.33 3.44 -7.51
N GLN A 89 -13.52 3.55 -6.89
CA GLN A 89 -13.77 3.02 -5.56
C GLN A 89 -13.48 1.52 -5.50
N HIS A 90 -14.02 0.72 -6.42
CA HIS A 90 -13.76 -0.72 -6.50
C HIS A 90 -12.28 -1.08 -6.77
N LEU A 91 -11.54 -0.24 -7.49
CA LEU A 91 -10.11 -0.45 -7.72
C LEU A 91 -9.25 -0.08 -6.51
N THR A 92 -9.72 0.87 -5.69
CA THR A 92 -9.05 1.29 -4.45
C THR A 92 -9.47 0.47 -3.23
N THR A 93 -10.53 -0.33 -3.31
CA THR A 93 -10.88 -1.28 -2.26
C THR A 93 -9.93 -2.47 -2.29
N PRO A 94 -9.24 -2.79 -1.19
CA PRO A 94 -8.40 -3.98 -1.13
C PRO A 94 -9.25 -5.24 -1.28
N VAL A 95 -8.71 -6.25 -1.96
CA VAL A 95 -9.34 -7.58 -2.04
C VAL A 95 -9.10 -8.28 -0.72
N TRP A 96 -10.16 -8.40 0.09
CA TRP A 96 -10.11 -9.13 1.36
C TRP A 96 -10.22 -10.63 1.09
N GLY A 97 -9.14 -11.38 1.31
CA GLY A 97 -9.18 -12.85 1.31
C GLY A 97 -9.79 -13.42 2.61
N HIS A 98 -10.22 -14.68 2.59
CA HIS A 98 -10.86 -15.35 3.74
C HIS A 98 -10.01 -15.26 5.03
N HIS A 99 -8.70 -15.40 4.90
CA HIS A 99 -7.76 -15.28 6.04
C HIS A 99 -7.73 -13.87 6.64
N HIS A 100 -8.00 -12.80 5.89
CA HIS A 100 -8.04 -11.44 6.45
C HIS A 100 -9.28 -11.22 7.33
N LEU A 101 -10.39 -11.90 7.01
CA LEU A 101 -11.64 -11.84 7.77
C LEU A 101 -11.53 -12.56 9.12
N GLU A 102 -10.79 -13.67 9.17
CA GLU A 102 -10.56 -14.44 10.40
C GLU A 102 -9.78 -13.66 11.47
N TYR A 103 -8.97 -12.67 11.07
CA TYR A 103 -8.32 -11.75 12.00
C TYR A 103 -9.13 -10.47 12.27
N LEU A 104 -10.22 -10.21 11.54
CA LEU A 104 -11.14 -9.08 11.77
C LEU A 104 -12.27 -9.46 12.76
N THR A 105 -12.66 -10.73 12.79
CA THR A 105 -13.74 -11.26 13.66
C THR A 105 -13.53 -11.03 15.15
N PRO A 106 -12.34 -11.17 15.78
CA PRO A 106 -12.24 -11.01 17.23
C PRO A 106 -12.41 -9.55 17.68
N GLU A 107 -11.86 -8.57 16.94
CA GLU A 107 -11.97 -7.16 17.32
C GLU A 107 -13.36 -6.57 17.04
N ALA A 108 -14.01 -7.02 15.96
CA ALA A 108 -15.39 -6.62 15.65
C ALA A 108 -16.36 -7.19 16.68
N GLU A 109 -16.25 -8.47 17.05
CA GLU A 109 -17.08 -9.05 18.12
C GLU A 109 -16.83 -8.37 19.47
N THR A 110 -15.57 -8.07 19.83
CA THR A 110 -15.27 -7.39 21.11
C THR A 110 -15.80 -5.94 21.16
N LYS A 111 -15.88 -5.24 20.01
CA LYS A 111 -16.44 -3.88 19.93
C LYS A 111 -17.96 -3.84 19.79
N LEU A 112 -18.57 -4.89 19.26
CA LEU A 112 -20.01 -4.99 19.05
C LEU A 112 -20.74 -5.56 20.27
N LEU A 113 -20.04 -6.29 21.14
CA LEU A 113 -20.58 -6.78 22.40
C LEU A 113 -20.63 -5.65 23.45
N PRO A 114 -21.80 -5.34 24.04
CA PRO A 114 -21.89 -4.39 25.13
C PRO A 114 -21.00 -4.86 26.30
N PRO A 115 -20.35 -3.93 27.04
CA PRO A 115 -19.37 -4.27 28.09
C PRO A 115 -19.90 -5.26 29.13
N ASP A 116 -21.22 -5.29 29.35
CA ASP A 116 -21.90 -6.22 30.25
C ASP A 116 -21.76 -7.69 29.85
N SER A 117 -21.72 -7.98 28.54
CA SER A 117 -21.68 -9.36 28.01
C SER A 117 -20.29 -10.02 28.12
N LEU A 118 -19.22 -9.24 28.20
CA LEU A 118 -17.87 -9.74 28.49
C LEU A 118 -17.70 -10.14 29.96
N VAL A 119 -18.34 -9.40 30.87
CA VAL A 119 -18.36 -9.71 32.30
C VAL A 119 -19.15 -11.00 32.56
N THR A 120 -20.29 -11.20 31.87
CA THR A 120 -21.07 -12.42 32.00
C THR A 120 -20.33 -13.64 31.45
N LEU A 121 -19.70 -13.55 30.27
CA LEU A 121 -18.94 -14.66 29.69
C LEU A 121 -17.68 -15.02 30.51
N SER A 122 -16.96 -14.02 31.03
CA SER A 122 -15.80 -14.28 31.90
C SER A 122 -16.23 -14.98 33.20
N LYS A 123 -17.37 -14.58 33.78
CA LYS A 123 -17.94 -15.21 34.96
C LYS A 123 -18.39 -16.64 34.68
N GLU A 124 -19.08 -16.87 33.57
CA GLU A 124 -19.55 -18.20 33.17
C GLU A 124 -18.40 -19.18 32.93
N LYS A 125 -17.31 -18.73 32.28
CA LYS A 125 -16.09 -19.53 32.14
C LYS A 125 -15.42 -19.84 33.48
N ALA A 126 -15.31 -18.85 34.37
CA ALA A 126 -14.75 -19.08 35.70
C ALA A 126 -15.58 -20.09 36.52
N THR A 127 -16.91 -19.99 36.42
CA THR A 127 -17.82 -20.90 37.13
C THR A 127 -17.68 -22.34 36.61
N LEU A 128 -17.56 -22.53 35.30
CA LEU A 128 -17.33 -23.86 34.71
C LEU A 128 -16.00 -24.48 35.13
N PHE A 129 -14.94 -23.69 35.28
CA PHE A 129 -13.66 -24.21 35.80
C PHE A 129 -13.74 -24.62 37.26
N GLU A 130 -14.48 -23.88 38.10
CA GLU A 130 -14.70 -24.25 39.50
C GLU A 130 -15.61 -25.47 39.68
N THR A 131 -16.51 -25.77 38.73
CA THR A 131 -17.40 -26.94 38.84
C THR A 131 -16.75 -28.25 38.37
N VAL A 132 -15.60 -28.17 37.69
CA VAL A 132 -14.86 -29.32 37.14
C VAL A 132 -13.70 -29.75 38.06
N ILE A 133 -13.49 -29.03 39.17
CA ILE A 133 -12.58 -29.40 40.28
C ILE A 133 -13.43 -29.96 41.42
#